data_AF-A0A0C2ZK68-F1
#
_entry.id   AF-A0A0C2ZK68-F1
#
_cell.length_a   1.000
_cell.length_b   1.000
_cell.length_c   1.000
_cell.angle_alpha   90.00
_cell.angle_beta   90.00
_cell.angle_gamma   90.00
#
_symmetry.space_group_name_H-M   'P 1'
#
loop_
_entity.id
_entity.type
_entity.pdbx_description
1 polymer ?
#
loop_
_entity_poly.entity_id
_entity_poly.type
_entity_poly.pdbx_seq_one_letter_code
_entity_poly.pdbx_strand_id
1 'polypeptide(L)'
;MQTLTVNIQDNFVQDFLTILEHYKDKVQLQKDKKLEHDPYFYERQKQLQQDIEEIDNGNVQMISNENFWNDIDTFTASLQK
;
A
#
# COMPACT_ATOMS: atom_id res chain seq x y z
N MET A 1 -27.15 1.30 -15.57
CA MET A 1 -25.73 1.71 -15.76
C MET A 1 -24.88 0.46 -15.87
N GLN A 2 -23.89 0.47 -16.75
CA GLN A 2 -22.89 -0.59 -16.86
C GLN A 2 -21.58 -0.09 -16.24
N THR A 3 -20.89 -0.92 -15.47
CA THR A 3 -19.64 -0.56 -14.79
C THR A 3 -18.47 -1.27 -15.47
N LEU A 4 -17.37 -0.53 -15.67
CA LEU A 4 -16.12 -1.04 -16.23
C LEU A 4 -14.96 -0.61 -15.32
N THR A 5 -14.03 -1.53 -15.07
CA THR A 5 -12.75 -1.22 -14.40
C THR A 5 -11.68 -1.04 -15.47
N VAL A 6 -10.88 0.02 -15.38
CA VAL A 6 -9.85 0.36 -16.36
C VAL A 6 -8.51 0.55 -15.63
N ASN A 7 -7.47 -0.11 -16.11
CA ASN A 7 -6.10 0.13 -15.66
C ASN A 7 -5.46 1.16 -16.59
N ILE A 8 -4.88 2.22 -16.03
CA ILE A 8 -4.21 3.28 -16.77
C ILE A 8 -2.80 3.48 -16.21
N GLN A 9 -1.90 3.99 -17.03
CA GLN A 9 -0.55 4.34 -16.58
C GLN A 9 -0.58 5.60 -15.70
N ASP A 10 0.29 5.67 -14.69
CA ASP A 10 0.34 6.79 -13.74
C ASP A 10 0.51 8.15 -14.43
N ASN A 11 1.35 8.20 -15.47
CA ASN A 11 1.58 9.41 -16.27
C ASN A 11 0.39 9.82 -17.15
N PHE A 12 -0.62 8.96 -17.32
CA PHE A 12 -1.81 9.20 -18.14
C PHE A 12 -3.05 9.57 -17.31
N VAL A 13 -2.96 9.50 -15.96
CA VAL A 13 -4.11 9.76 -15.08
C VAL A 13 -4.73 11.13 -15.31
N GLN A 14 -3.91 12.19 -15.44
CA GLN A 14 -4.41 13.55 -15.61
C GLN A 14 -5.10 13.77 -16.96
N ASP A 15 -4.53 13.23 -18.04
CA ASP A 15 -5.12 13.29 -19.38
C ASP A 15 -6.44 12.53 -19.43
N PHE A 16 -6.49 11.36 -18.79
CA PHE A 16 -7.70 10.56 -18.69
C PHE A 16 -8.81 11.30 -17.93
N LEU A 17 -8.51 11.92 -16.79
CA LEU A 17 -9.48 12.73 -16.05
C LEU A 17 -10.00 13.91 -16.88
N THR A 18 -9.12 14.56 -17.65
CA THR A 18 -9.48 15.66 -18.56
C THR A 18 -10.43 15.19 -19.68
N ILE A 19 -10.19 13.99 -20.24
CA ILE A 19 -11.11 13.39 -21.22
C ILE A 19 -12.47 13.13 -20.57
N LEU A 20 -12.51 12.55 -19.36
CA LEU A 20 -13.75 12.23 -18.67
C LEU A 20 -14.59 13.46 -18.33
N GLU A 21 -13.96 14.61 -18.05
CA GLU A 21 -14.67 15.86 -17.79
C GLU A 21 -15.59 16.28 -18.95
N HIS A 22 -15.18 16.02 -20.20
CA HIS A 22 -15.98 16.30 -21.40
C HIS A 22 -17.23 15.42 -21.51
N TYR A 23 -17.28 14.31 -20.78
CA TYR A 23 -18.38 13.33 -20.79
C TYR A 23 -19.05 13.19 -19.42
N LYS A 24 -18.96 14.21 -18.55
CA LYS A 24 -19.48 14.19 -17.18
C LYS A 24 -20.98 13.89 -17.04
N ASP A 25 -21.76 14.10 -18.10
CA ASP A 25 -23.19 13.77 -18.19
C ASP A 25 -23.45 12.29 -18.52
N LYS A 26 -22.43 11.60 -19.06
CA LYS A 26 -22.51 10.20 -19.53
C LYS A 26 -21.67 9.24 -18.70
N VAL A 27 -20.69 9.75 -17.96
CA VAL A 27 -19.78 8.96 -17.13
C VAL A 27 -19.84 9.43 -15.69
N GLN A 28 -19.88 8.49 -14.76
CA GLN A 28 -19.80 8.77 -13.33
C GLN A 28 -18.44 8.32 -12.79
N LEU A 29 -17.66 9.26 -12.28
CA LEU A 29 -16.47 8.96 -11.49
C LEU A 29 -16.91 8.60 -10.07
N GLN A 30 -16.61 7.39 -9.62
CA GLN A 30 -16.82 6.97 -8.25
C GLN A 30 -15.46 6.76 -7.59
N LYS A 31 -15.23 7.40 -6.45
CA LYS A 31 -14.08 7.06 -5.62
C LYS A 31 -14.29 5.68 -5.01
N ASP A 32 -13.22 4.89 -4.91
CA ASP A 32 -13.28 3.66 -4.14
C ASP A 32 -13.63 4.03 -2.69
N LYS A 33 -14.75 3.50 -2.19
CA LYS A 33 -15.21 3.72 -0.80
C LYS A 33 -14.17 3.29 0.22
N LYS A 34 -13.29 2.35 -0.13
CA LYS A 34 -12.18 1.93 0.74
C LYS A 34 -11.20 3.08 1.01
N LEU A 35 -11.00 3.98 0.04
CA LEU A 35 -10.10 5.13 0.17
C LEU A 35 -10.70 6.29 0.98
N GLU A 36 -12.03 6.35 1.13
CA GLU A 36 -12.67 7.40 1.93
C GLU A 36 -12.34 7.27 3.42
N HIS A 37 -12.23 6.03 3.90
CA HIS A 37 -11.89 5.73 5.29
C HIS A 37 -10.40 5.46 5.48
N ASP A 38 -9.70 5.08 4.41
CA ASP A 38 -8.30 4.71 4.47
C ASP A 38 -7.54 5.18 3.22
N PRO A 39 -7.06 6.44 3.22
CA PRO A 39 -6.33 7.02 2.10
C PRO A 39 -5.06 6.25 1.71
N TYR A 40 -4.48 5.49 2.65
CA TYR A 40 -3.24 4.74 2.46
C TYR A 40 -3.47 3.25 2.21
N PHE A 41 -4.70 2.84 1.89
CA PHE A 41 -5.07 1.44 1.73
C PHE A 41 -4.16 0.69 0.73
N TYR A 42 -3.96 1.26 -0.47
CA TYR A 42 -3.14 0.60 -1.50
C TYR A 42 -1.66 0.60 -1.19
N GLU A 43 -1.16 1.64 -0.53
CA GLU A 43 0.25 1.70 -0.09
C GLU A 43 0.51 0.61 0.95
N ARG A 44 -0.37 0.45 1.93
CA ARG A 44 -0.27 -0.63 2.92
C ARG A 44 -0.47 -2.01 2.30
N GLN A 45 -1.38 -2.14 1.34
CA GLN A 45 -1.54 -3.39 0.60
C GLN A 45 -0.25 -3.78 -0.14
N LYS A 46 0.39 -2.80 -0.80
CA LYS A 46 1.66 -3.03 -1.49
C LYS A 46 2.77 -3.40 -0.51
N GLN A 47 2.91 -2.66 0.59
CA GLN A 47 3.91 -2.94 1.62
C GLN A 47 3.73 -4.35 2.20
N LEU A 48 2.49 -4.73 2.55
CA LEU A 48 2.19 -6.06 3.09
C LEU A 48 2.58 -7.17 2.11
N GLN A 49 2.29 -6.99 0.81
CA GLN A 49 2.66 -7.96 -0.21
C GLN A 49 4.19 -8.10 -0.32
N GLN A 50 4.92 -6.98 -0.24
CA GLN A 50 6.39 -6.97 -0.25
C GLN A 50 6.96 -7.67 0.99
N ASP A 51 6.43 -7.37 2.19
CA ASP A 51 6.89 -7.99 3.43
C ASP A 51 6.70 -9.52 3.40
N ILE A 52 5.57 -9.99 2.89
CA ILE A 52 5.29 -11.43 2.72
C ILE A 52 6.31 -12.05 1.75
N GLU A 53 6.57 -11.42 0.62
CA GLU A 53 7.56 -11.91 -0.35
C GLU A 53 8.98 -11.93 0.22
N GLU A 54 9.37 -10.94 1.02
CA GLU A 54 10.68 -10.92 1.67
C GLU A 54 10.81 -12.00 2.76
N ILE A 55 9.74 -12.30 3.48
CA ILE A 55 9.69 -13.43 4.42
C ILE A 55 9.80 -14.76 3.68
N ASP A 56 8.99 -14.96 2.63
CA ASP A 56 8.96 -16.22 1.87
C ASP A 56 10.29 -16.49 1.15
N ASN A 57 10.94 -15.44 0.67
CA ASN A 57 12.27 -15.53 0.05
C ASN A 57 13.41 -15.65 1.09
N GLY A 58 13.11 -15.53 2.38
CA GLY A 58 14.09 -15.60 3.47
C GLY A 58 14.99 -14.37 3.62
N ASN A 59 14.65 -13.27 2.94
CA ASN A 59 15.37 -11.99 3.06
C ASN A 59 15.09 -11.32 4.42
N VAL A 60 13.90 -11.54 4.97
CA VAL A 60 13.49 -11.10 6.31
C VAL A 60 13.14 -12.34 7.13
N GLN A 61 13.65 -12.41 8.35
CA GLN A 61 13.35 -13.51 9.26
C GLN A 61 12.24 -13.13 10.23
N MET A 62 11.28 -14.04 10.40
CA MET A 62 10.38 -13.99 11.55
C MET A 62 11.14 -14.40 12.81
N ILE A 63 11.34 -13.45 13.72
CA ILE A 63 12.00 -13.70 15.00
C ILE A 63 10.96 -14.04 16.08
N SER A 64 11.34 -14.87 17.05
CA SER A 64 10.50 -15.12 18.23
C SER A 64 10.42 -13.87 19.10
N ASN A 65 9.36 -13.78 19.91
CA ASN A 65 9.23 -12.70 20.90
C ASN A 65 10.42 -12.67 21.87
N GLU A 66 10.93 -13.85 22.26
CA GLU A 66 12.11 -13.95 23.13
C GLU A 66 13.36 -13.36 22.46
N ASN A 67 13.63 -13.71 21.20
CA ASN A 67 14.77 -13.16 20.47
C ASN A 67 14.64 -11.65 20.29
N PHE A 68 13.43 -11.16 20.00
CA PHE A 68 13.16 -9.73 19.90
C PHE A 68 13.54 -8.98 21.20
N TRP A 69 13.10 -9.47 22.36
CA TRP A 69 13.42 -8.83 23.64
C TRP A 69 14.90 -8.93 23.97
N ASN A 70 15.56 -10.06 23.67
CA ASN A 70 17.00 -10.19 23.85
C ASN A 70 17.79 -9.19 22.99
N ASP A 71 17.37 -8.93 21.75
CA ASP A 71 17.97 -7.93 20.87
C ASP A 71 17.79 -6.50 21.42
N ILE A 72 16.59 -6.18 21.92
CA ILE A 72 16.29 -4.90 22.56
C ILE A 72 17.13 -4.68 23.82
N ASP A 73 17.27 -5.69 24.67
CA ASP A 73 18.09 -5.62 25.88
C ASP A 73 19.57 -5.44 25.53
N THR A 74 20.06 -6.17 24.52
CA THR A 74 21.43 -6.05 24.01
C THR A 74 21.70 -4.65 23.48
N PHE A 75 20.78 -4.11 22.68
CA PHE A 75 20.87 -2.74 22.17
C PHE A 75 20.87 -1.73 23.32
N THR A 76 19.95 -1.86 24.27
CA THR A 76 19.83 -0.93 25.40
C THR A 76 21.08 -0.93 26.29
N ALA A 77 21.64 -2.10 26.57
CA ALA A 77 22.90 -2.22 27.31
C ALA A 77 24.08 -1.56 26.57
N SER A 78 24.09 -1.59 25.24
CA SER A 78 25.13 -0.94 24.44
C SER A 78 25.14 0.59 24.59
N LEU A 79 24.00 1.20 24.92
CA LEU A 79 23.84 2.64 25.11
C LEU A 79 24.29 3.14 26.49
N GLN A 80 24.55 2.23 27.44
CA GLN A 80 24.98 2.56 28.80
C GLN A 80 26.51 2.67 28.95
N LYS A 81 27.24 2.71 27.83
CA LYS A 81 28.68 2.98 27.75
C LYS A 81 28.97 4.46 27.57
#